data_AF-A0A7V6FFI5-F1
#
_entry.id   AF-A0A7V6FFI5-F1
#
_cell.length_a   1.000
_cell.length_b   1.000
_cell.length_c   1.000
_cell.angle_alpha   90.00
_cell.angle_beta   90.00
_cell.angle_gamma   90.00
#
_symmetry.space_group_name_H-M   'P 1'
#
loop_
_entity.id
_entity.type
_entity.pdbx_description
1 polymer ?
#
loop_
_entity_poly.entity_id
_entity_poly.type
_entity_poly.pdbx_seq_one_letter_code
_entity_poly.pdbx_strand_id
1 'polypeptide(L)'
;MLGALFGNIAESRFLLERPEDLSQAGALFDPPAHLTDSGRLFIEFSQLLLDYHSEPDILRSELTAKGYPMLSLTEYGLIGSLAETEDVLERLIEVMAPTEKEVALALAKAVFWAKQGETKETILQRIEQDFFPVFTLEAQVETPQVRALVAFLGSKDSETALWRAIEFSAPGEELASAVGVMARAYYGLNDETERMIRRLVNPKGRKVISLWKSRFPAVDPAAYRLLTKYQHRLENDRELSHFVQEFYYYAMHQAAVDLSRYQELLEAAGLEWTQKTLFEAEADSLADTTVLALIIGALRADYFSPGILEDLVADGAIDRWLKRLAELDSSDKELPALEVIRLTLELIADGTKESIRIDESGLEVKVSIDQTLEQTLQVQVKDRWLMGRLDDILSLTGQITAETDWNEQATNQAQPVYQLALELIDGSLWQRSGPYDRAHMPEKPWRHLMERVAEFIHILGIGRSIALTDFNRALKPGEVKYCGVEFDDYGKLYHYLTYDMDIQVGDRVIVPAGPANAEKEVTVRTIEFCQWDDTPYPLEETKLILRKVEPELSFSNRLIRPITEEPDYFPVEFSN
;
A
#
# COMPACT_ATOMS: atom_id res chain seq x y z
N MET A 1 -8.53 -13.40 -7.76
CA MET A 1 -9.38 -12.31 -8.30
C MET A 1 -8.62 -11.02 -8.55
N LEU A 2 -8.07 -10.35 -7.53
CA LEU A 2 -7.34 -9.09 -7.73
C LEU A 2 -6.13 -9.23 -8.67
N GLY A 3 -5.44 -10.37 -8.65
CA GLY A 3 -4.37 -10.66 -9.62
C GLY A 3 -4.86 -10.77 -11.07
N ALA A 4 -6.00 -11.45 -11.29
CA ALA A 4 -6.64 -11.53 -12.61
C ALA A 4 -7.01 -10.13 -13.15
N LEU A 5 -7.66 -9.32 -12.30
CA LEU A 5 -8.01 -7.95 -12.64
C LEU A 5 -6.79 -7.09 -12.91
N PHE A 6 -5.71 -7.27 -12.14
CA PHE A 6 -4.44 -6.59 -12.35
C PHE A 6 -3.87 -6.91 -13.74
N GLY A 7 -3.91 -8.18 -14.15
CA GLY A 7 -3.53 -8.62 -15.49
C GLY A 7 -4.32 -7.93 -16.60
N ASN A 8 -5.65 -7.90 -16.49
CA ASN A 8 -6.52 -7.26 -17.50
C ASN A 8 -6.26 -5.75 -17.58
N ILE A 9 -6.07 -5.09 -16.42
CA ILE A 9 -5.75 -3.66 -16.37
C ILE A 9 -4.39 -3.38 -17.00
N ALA A 10 -3.39 -4.20 -16.70
CA ALA A 10 -2.06 -4.06 -17.27
C ALA A 10 -2.09 -4.18 -18.80
N GLU A 11 -2.75 -5.19 -19.36
CA GLU A 11 -2.91 -5.33 -20.82
C GLU A 11 -3.54 -4.07 -21.44
N SER A 12 -4.61 -3.55 -20.84
CA SER A 12 -5.27 -2.33 -21.33
C SER A 12 -4.34 -1.10 -21.34
N ARG A 13 -3.39 -1.02 -20.39
CA ARG A 13 -2.40 0.07 -20.31
C ARG A 13 -1.25 -0.12 -21.28
N PHE A 14 -0.71 -1.33 -21.38
CA PHE A 14 0.43 -1.63 -22.25
C PHE A 14 0.08 -1.58 -23.74
N LEU A 15 -1.19 -1.78 -24.10
CA LEU A 15 -1.71 -1.50 -25.45
C LEU A 15 -1.83 0.00 -25.76
N LEU A 16 -1.66 0.89 -24.77
CA LEU A 16 -1.90 2.33 -24.84
C LEU A 16 -0.72 3.16 -24.29
N GLU A 17 0.47 3.11 -24.89
CA GLU A 17 1.39 4.26 -24.81
C GLU A 17 1.04 5.19 -25.99
N ARG A 18 0.43 6.38 -25.84
CA ARG A 18 0.63 7.47 -24.88
C ARG A 18 -0.63 8.36 -24.90
N PRO A 19 -1.38 8.59 -23.81
CA PRO A 19 -2.33 9.70 -23.78
C PRO A 19 -1.56 10.95 -23.34
N GLU A 20 -1.22 11.81 -24.31
CA GLU A 20 -0.78 13.18 -24.02
C GLU A 20 -1.90 14.03 -23.36
N ASP A 21 -3.09 13.46 -23.19
CA ASP A 21 -4.24 14.10 -22.57
C ASP A 21 -5.03 13.12 -21.68
N LEU A 22 -4.80 13.21 -20.37
CA LEU A 22 -5.48 12.43 -19.33
C LEU A 22 -6.97 12.77 -19.18
N SER A 23 -7.47 13.78 -19.91
CA SER A 23 -8.91 14.12 -19.93
C SER A 23 -9.77 13.09 -20.66
N GLN A 24 -9.18 12.19 -21.46
CA GLN A 24 -9.87 11.11 -22.17
C GLN A 24 -9.99 9.80 -21.38
N ALA A 25 -9.38 9.70 -20.19
CA ALA A 25 -9.60 8.56 -19.30
C ALA A 25 -11.09 8.39 -18.95
N GLY A 26 -11.88 9.48 -18.93
CA GLY A 26 -13.33 9.41 -18.69
C GLY A 26 -14.13 8.61 -19.72
N ALA A 27 -13.57 8.28 -20.89
CA ALA A 27 -14.20 7.44 -21.91
C ALA A 27 -13.64 6.00 -21.96
N LEU A 28 -12.60 5.69 -21.18
CA LEU A 28 -12.01 4.35 -21.01
C LEU A 28 -12.69 3.53 -19.90
N PHE A 29 -13.58 4.16 -19.12
CA PHE A 29 -14.05 3.65 -17.83
C PHE A 29 -15.57 3.77 -17.63
N ASP A 30 -16.34 3.63 -18.70
CA ASP A 30 -17.44 2.66 -18.59
C ASP A 30 -16.76 1.31 -18.84
N PRO A 31 -17.09 0.21 -18.11
CA PRO A 31 -16.91 -1.12 -18.69
C PRO A 31 -17.35 -0.96 -20.15
N PRO A 32 -16.53 -1.29 -21.16
CA PRO A 32 -17.11 -1.40 -22.47
C PRO A 32 -18.40 -2.21 -22.27
N ALA A 33 -19.49 -1.94 -22.95
CA ALA A 33 -20.66 -2.84 -22.86
C ALA A 33 -20.30 -4.32 -23.21
N HIS A 34 -19.02 -4.52 -23.57
CA HIS A 34 -18.20 -5.68 -23.81
C HIS A 34 -17.14 -5.98 -22.70
N LEU A 35 -17.34 -5.59 -21.43
CA LEU A 35 -17.04 -6.46 -20.29
C LEU A 35 -18.02 -7.63 -20.42
N THR A 36 -17.71 -8.42 -21.44
CA THR A 36 -18.43 -9.53 -22.03
C THR A 36 -18.58 -10.59 -20.95
N ASP A 37 -19.42 -11.59 -21.20
CA ASP A 37 -19.80 -12.61 -20.24
C ASP A 37 -18.64 -13.16 -19.37
N SER A 38 -17.38 -13.15 -19.83
CA SER A 38 -16.15 -13.49 -19.09
C SER A 38 -16.00 -12.83 -17.72
N GLY A 39 -16.20 -11.52 -17.56
CA GLY A 39 -16.02 -10.87 -16.24
C GLY A 39 -17.13 -11.23 -15.24
N ARG A 40 -18.35 -11.42 -15.75
CA ARG A 40 -19.50 -11.89 -14.97
C ARG A 40 -19.35 -13.37 -14.61
N LEU A 41 -18.97 -14.19 -15.58
CA LEU A 41 -18.66 -15.61 -15.43
C LEU A 41 -17.53 -15.77 -14.41
N PHE A 42 -16.47 -14.97 -14.47
CA PHE A 42 -15.38 -14.99 -13.50
C PHE A 42 -15.85 -14.71 -12.07
N ILE A 43 -16.71 -13.71 -11.85
CA ILE A 43 -17.29 -13.41 -10.54
C ILE A 43 -18.21 -14.55 -10.07
N GLU A 44 -19.02 -15.10 -10.98
CA GLU A 44 -19.95 -16.19 -10.69
C GLU A 44 -19.23 -17.50 -10.38
N PHE A 45 -18.19 -17.84 -11.14
CA PHE A 45 -17.28 -18.95 -10.89
C PHE A 45 -16.56 -18.78 -9.55
N SER A 46 -16.04 -17.58 -9.29
CA SER A 46 -15.37 -17.27 -8.01
C SER A 46 -16.33 -17.47 -6.83
N GLN A 47 -17.60 -17.09 -6.97
CA GLN A 47 -18.63 -17.31 -5.95
C GLN A 47 -18.93 -18.80 -5.76
N LEU A 48 -19.13 -19.55 -6.85
CA LEU A 48 -19.37 -20.99 -6.77
C LEU A 48 -18.19 -21.74 -6.16
N LEU A 49 -16.97 -21.36 -6.53
CA LEU A 49 -15.75 -21.93 -5.98
C LEU A 49 -15.65 -21.64 -4.47
N LEU A 50 -15.95 -20.43 -4.01
CA LEU A 50 -16.04 -20.13 -2.57
C LEU A 50 -17.01 -21.07 -1.85
N ASP A 51 -18.21 -21.20 -2.41
CA ASP A 51 -19.32 -21.88 -1.76
C ASP A 51 -19.11 -23.40 -1.72
N TYR A 52 -18.47 -23.98 -2.75
CA TYR A 52 -18.42 -25.43 -2.97
C TYR A 52 -17.02 -26.03 -3.18
N HIS A 53 -15.92 -25.33 -2.91
CA HIS A 53 -14.56 -25.88 -3.07
C HIS A 53 -14.29 -27.16 -2.28
N SER A 54 -14.94 -27.34 -1.12
CA SER A 54 -14.84 -28.54 -0.29
C SER A 54 -15.71 -29.70 -0.82
N GLU A 55 -16.59 -29.43 -1.78
CA GLU A 55 -17.55 -30.37 -2.35
C GLU A 55 -17.48 -30.35 -3.88
N PRO A 56 -16.39 -30.88 -4.48
CA PRO A 56 -16.12 -30.75 -5.92
C PRO A 56 -17.26 -31.24 -6.82
N ASP A 57 -17.96 -32.31 -6.43
CA ASP A 57 -19.08 -32.85 -7.20
C ASP A 57 -20.27 -31.88 -7.27
N ILE A 58 -20.53 -31.15 -6.17
CA ILE A 58 -21.57 -30.11 -6.13
C ILE A 58 -21.14 -28.92 -7.00
N LEU A 59 -19.88 -28.49 -6.88
CA LEU A 59 -19.32 -27.43 -7.71
C LEU A 59 -19.49 -27.73 -9.21
N ARG A 60 -19.17 -28.96 -9.65
CA ARG A 60 -19.38 -29.38 -11.04
C ARG A 60 -20.84 -29.36 -11.44
N SER A 61 -21.73 -29.85 -10.58
CA SER A 61 -23.17 -29.86 -10.82
C SER A 61 -23.70 -28.44 -11.04
N GLU A 62 -23.33 -27.50 -10.17
CA GLU A 62 -23.72 -26.08 -10.26
C GLU A 62 -23.17 -25.41 -11.51
N LEU A 63 -21.90 -25.63 -11.85
CA LEU A 63 -21.28 -25.10 -13.06
C LEU A 63 -21.95 -25.63 -14.32
N THR A 64 -22.29 -26.93 -14.34
CA THR A 64 -23.01 -27.55 -15.45
C THR A 64 -24.43 -27.00 -15.57
N ALA A 65 -25.14 -26.85 -14.45
CA ALA A 65 -26.50 -26.32 -14.42
C ALA A 65 -26.58 -24.86 -14.91
N LYS A 66 -25.54 -24.08 -14.64
CA LYS A 66 -25.41 -22.68 -15.09
C LYS A 66 -24.87 -22.55 -16.51
N GLY A 67 -24.55 -23.66 -17.19
CA GLY A 67 -24.02 -23.66 -18.54
C GLY A 67 -22.64 -23.02 -18.64
N TYR A 68 -21.82 -23.13 -17.58
CA TYR A 68 -20.48 -22.58 -17.56
C TYR A 68 -19.63 -23.30 -18.65
N PRO A 69 -18.92 -22.56 -19.53
CA PRO A 69 -18.07 -23.17 -20.55
C PRO A 69 -16.91 -23.96 -19.91
N MET A 70 -16.16 -24.71 -20.73
CA MET A 70 -14.88 -25.31 -20.32
C MET A 70 -14.02 -24.27 -19.57
N LEU A 71 -13.33 -24.69 -18.51
CA LEU A 71 -12.48 -23.80 -17.74
C LEU A 71 -11.39 -23.16 -18.60
N SER A 72 -11.16 -21.87 -18.36
CA SER A 72 -10.12 -21.07 -18.97
C SER A 72 -8.87 -21.06 -18.08
N LEU A 73 -7.79 -20.46 -18.57
CA LEU A 73 -6.51 -20.31 -17.88
C LEU A 73 -6.63 -19.67 -16.50
N THR A 74 -7.52 -18.69 -16.36
CA THR A 74 -7.65 -17.94 -15.12
C THR A 74 -8.30 -18.79 -14.02
N GLU A 75 -9.29 -19.63 -14.35
CA GLU A 75 -9.96 -20.48 -13.36
C GLU A 75 -9.01 -21.52 -12.74
N TYR A 76 -8.07 -22.08 -13.50
CA TYR A 76 -7.06 -22.99 -12.94
C TYR A 76 -6.18 -22.28 -11.91
N GLY A 77 -5.79 -21.03 -12.18
CA GLY A 77 -5.06 -20.21 -11.21
C GLY A 77 -5.89 -19.94 -9.95
N LEU A 78 -7.19 -19.67 -10.07
CA LEU A 78 -8.07 -19.51 -8.90
C LEU A 78 -8.17 -20.78 -8.06
N ILE A 79 -8.29 -21.95 -8.71
CA ILE A 79 -8.31 -23.25 -8.02
C ILE A 79 -7.01 -23.43 -7.22
N GLY A 80 -5.86 -23.16 -7.85
CA GLY A 80 -4.55 -23.22 -7.17
C GLY A 80 -4.44 -22.26 -5.99
N SER A 81 -4.97 -21.04 -6.13
CA SER A 81 -4.98 -20.05 -5.05
C SER A 81 -5.85 -20.47 -3.86
N LEU A 82 -6.96 -21.18 -4.11
CA LEU A 82 -7.91 -21.53 -3.07
C LEU A 82 -7.57 -22.86 -2.37
N ALA A 83 -7.02 -23.83 -3.09
CA ALA A 83 -6.74 -25.15 -2.53
C ALA A 83 -5.87 -25.07 -1.26
N GLU A 84 -6.25 -25.84 -0.24
CA GLU A 84 -5.52 -25.94 1.03
C GLU A 84 -4.40 -26.98 0.97
N THR A 85 -4.61 -28.04 0.18
CA THR A 85 -3.64 -29.12 -0.05
C THR A 85 -3.57 -29.49 -1.52
N GLU A 86 -2.48 -30.14 -1.94
CA GLU A 86 -2.35 -30.66 -3.31
C GLU A 86 -3.45 -31.68 -3.64
N ASP A 87 -3.84 -32.53 -2.70
CA ASP A 87 -4.93 -33.50 -2.89
C ASP A 87 -6.29 -32.82 -3.18
N VAL A 88 -6.57 -31.69 -2.52
CA VAL A 88 -7.79 -30.90 -2.79
C VAL A 88 -7.71 -30.29 -4.18
N LEU A 89 -6.56 -29.73 -4.55
CA LEU A 89 -6.31 -29.16 -5.87
C LEU A 89 -6.52 -30.19 -6.98
N GLU A 90 -5.90 -31.36 -6.86
CA GLU A 90 -5.98 -32.44 -7.84
C GLU A 90 -7.41 -32.93 -8.01
N ARG A 91 -8.16 -33.12 -6.91
CA ARG A 91 -9.58 -33.49 -6.98
C ARG A 91 -10.43 -32.42 -7.65
N LEU A 92 -10.20 -31.14 -7.36
CA LEU A 92 -10.92 -30.04 -8.02
C LEU A 92 -10.65 -30.06 -9.53
N ILE A 93 -9.39 -30.16 -9.96
CA ILE A 93 -9.05 -30.22 -11.39
C ILE A 93 -9.62 -31.47 -12.06
N GLU A 94 -9.57 -32.63 -11.39
CA GLU A 94 -10.12 -33.88 -11.92
C GLU A 94 -11.63 -33.81 -12.14
N VAL A 95 -12.36 -33.27 -11.16
CA VAL A 95 -13.82 -33.14 -11.23
C VAL A 95 -14.24 -32.12 -12.29
N MET A 96 -13.45 -31.06 -12.46
CA MET A 96 -13.66 -30.06 -13.50
C MET A 96 -13.38 -30.57 -14.91
N ALA A 97 -12.64 -31.68 -15.06
CA ALA A 97 -12.40 -32.39 -16.31
C ALA A 97 -11.97 -31.48 -17.50
N PRO A 98 -10.87 -30.71 -17.35
CA PRO A 98 -10.39 -29.83 -18.40
C PRO A 98 -9.90 -30.59 -19.63
N THR A 99 -9.95 -29.95 -20.81
CA THR A 99 -9.47 -30.52 -22.08
C THR A 99 -8.00 -30.95 -22.01
N GLU A 100 -7.15 -30.14 -21.35
CA GLU A 100 -5.72 -30.38 -21.19
C GLU A 100 -5.38 -30.53 -19.70
N LYS A 101 -5.72 -31.69 -19.12
CA LYS A 101 -5.57 -31.97 -17.67
C LYS A 101 -4.17 -31.71 -17.13
N GLU A 102 -3.15 -32.14 -17.87
CA GLU A 102 -1.76 -32.04 -17.45
C GLU A 102 -1.32 -30.57 -17.30
N VAL A 103 -1.63 -29.75 -18.30
CA VAL A 103 -1.34 -28.32 -18.35
C VAL A 103 -2.15 -27.53 -17.30
N ALA A 104 -3.44 -27.84 -17.18
CA ALA A 104 -4.31 -27.24 -16.16
C ALA A 104 -3.78 -27.52 -14.74
N LEU A 105 -3.30 -28.75 -14.50
CA LEU A 105 -2.75 -29.15 -13.21
C LEU A 105 -1.41 -28.45 -12.93
N ALA A 106 -0.51 -28.36 -13.93
CA ALA A 106 0.76 -27.65 -13.79
C ALA A 106 0.53 -26.17 -13.40
N LEU A 107 -0.41 -25.48 -14.07
CA LEU A 107 -0.70 -24.08 -13.80
C LEU A 107 -1.33 -23.86 -12.41
N ALA A 108 -2.29 -24.71 -12.04
CA ALA A 108 -2.90 -24.66 -10.71
C ALA A 108 -1.86 -24.94 -9.61
N LYS A 109 -0.98 -25.94 -9.80
CA LYS A 109 0.09 -26.26 -8.85
C LYS A 109 1.11 -25.12 -8.74
N ALA A 110 1.48 -24.46 -9.84
CA ALA A 110 2.36 -23.30 -9.81
C ALA A 110 1.82 -22.18 -8.91
N VAL A 111 0.53 -21.86 -9.03
CA VAL A 111 -0.13 -20.87 -8.16
C VAL A 111 -0.19 -21.35 -6.71
N PHE A 112 -0.52 -22.61 -6.48
CA PHE A 112 -0.58 -23.19 -5.15
C PHE A 112 0.77 -23.10 -4.44
N TRP A 113 1.85 -23.53 -5.09
CA TRP A 113 3.21 -23.45 -4.54
C TRP A 113 3.68 -22.01 -4.35
N ALA A 114 3.39 -21.11 -5.28
CA ALA A 114 3.66 -19.67 -5.10
C ALA A 114 2.96 -19.10 -3.85
N LYS A 115 1.70 -19.51 -3.60
CA LYS A 115 0.95 -19.15 -2.39
C LYS A 115 1.59 -19.73 -1.11
N GLN A 116 2.10 -20.95 -1.16
CA GLN A 116 2.78 -21.58 -0.02
C GLN A 116 4.17 -20.97 0.27
N GLY A 117 4.65 -20.06 -0.58
CA GLY A 117 5.97 -19.45 -0.43
C GLY A 117 7.08 -20.31 -1.01
N GLU A 118 6.83 -21.06 -2.08
CA GLU A 118 7.91 -21.72 -2.82
C GLU A 118 8.68 -20.73 -3.70
N THR A 119 9.96 -20.99 -3.94
CA THR A 119 10.80 -20.20 -4.86
C THR A 119 10.44 -20.54 -6.31
N LYS A 120 10.67 -19.62 -7.27
CA LYS A 120 10.47 -19.90 -8.69
C LYS A 120 11.29 -21.09 -9.18
N GLU A 121 12.48 -21.28 -8.65
CA GLU A 121 13.34 -22.40 -9.03
C GLU A 121 12.75 -23.72 -8.55
N THR A 122 12.30 -23.80 -7.30
CA THR A 122 11.60 -24.99 -6.77
C THR A 122 10.33 -25.28 -7.57
N ILE A 123 9.54 -24.24 -7.89
CA ILE A 123 8.32 -24.38 -8.71
C ILE A 123 8.68 -24.93 -10.10
N LEU A 124 9.68 -24.36 -10.77
CA LEU A 124 10.13 -24.79 -12.09
C LEU A 124 10.58 -26.26 -12.08
N GLN A 125 11.46 -26.63 -11.14
CA GLN A 125 11.98 -27.99 -11.04
C GLN A 125 10.86 -29.02 -10.85
N ARG A 126 9.88 -28.72 -10.00
CA ARG A 126 8.73 -29.61 -9.78
C ARG A 126 7.83 -29.70 -11.01
N ILE A 127 7.62 -28.60 -11.73
CA ILE A 127 6.85 -28.63 -12.99
C ILE A 127 7.56 -29.48 -14.04
N GLU A 128 8.86 -29.28 -14.23
CA GLU A 128 9.63 -30.01 -15.25
C GLU A 128 9.79 -31.50 -14.93
N GLN A 129 9.81 -31.85 -13.63
CA GLN A 129 9.86 -33.24 -13.18
C GLN A 129 8.53 -33.97 -13.39
N ASP A 130 7.41 -33.34 -13.03
CA ASP A 130 6.11 -34.01 -12.95
C ASP A 130 5.25 -33.85 -14.21
N PHE A 131 5.57 -32.88 -15.07
CA PHE A 131 4.75 -32.52 -16.24
C PHE A 131 5.59 -32.42 -17.52
N PHE A 132 6.18 -31.25 -17.80
CA PHE A 132 6.85 -30.98 -19.07
C PHE A 132 7.94 -29.90 -18.93
N PRO A 133 8.98 -29.92 -19.80
CA PRO A 133 9.98 -28.87 -19.89
C PRO A 133 9.36 -27.50 -20.21
N VAL A 134 9.62 -26.48 -19.39
CA VAL A 134 8.95 -25.17 -19.51
C VAL A 134 9.61 -24.28 -20.57
N PHE A 135 10.94 -24.27 -20.64
CA PHE A 135 11.71 -23.33 -21.47
C PHE A 135 12.09 -23.87 -22.86
N THR A 136 11.34 -24.82 -23.41
CA THR A 136 11.58 -25.33 -24.78
C THR A 136 10.78 -24.53 -25.82
N LEU A 137 11.41 -24.21 -26.96
CA LEU A 137 10.77 -23.45 -28.06
C LEU A 137 9.50 -24.15 -28.59
N GLU A 138 9.49 -25.49 -28.62
CA GLU A 138 8.35 -26.29 -29.07
C GLU A 138 7.16 -26.13 -28.10
N ALA A 139 7.38 -26.24 -26.80
CA ALA A 139 6.33 -26.09 -25.79
C ALA A 139 5.73 -24.67 -25.75
N GLN A 140 6.55 -23.64 -26.00
CA GLN A 140 6.12 -22.23 -26.03
C GLN A 140 5.24 -21.90 -27.24
N VAL A 141 5.51 -22.50 -28.39
CA VAL A 141 4.76 -22.20 -29.62
C VAL A 141 3.37 -22.84 -29.59
N GLU A 142 3.24 -24.04 -29.02
CA GLU A 142 2.03 -24.86 -29.15
C GLU A 142 0.89 -24.52 -28.18
N THR A 143 1.18 -23.98 -26.98
CA THR A 143 0.15 -23.84 -25.93
C THR A 143 0.21 -22.48 -25.20
N PRO A 144 -0.87 -21.66 -25.20
CA PRO A 144 -0.95 -20.42 -24.43
C PRO A 144 -0.64 -20.59 -22.93
N GLN A 145 -0.89 -21.77 -22.39
CA GLN A 145 -0.72 -22.08 -20.98
C GLN A 145 0.75 -22.25 -20.58
N VAL A 146 1.58 -22.84 -21.44
CA VAL A 146 3.04 -22.87 -21.22
C VAL A 146 3.61 -21.47 -21.30
N ARG A 147 3.08 -20.60 -22.17
CA ARG A 147 3.48 -19.18 -22.23
C ARG A 147 3.19 -18.44 -20.92
N ALA A 148 2.09 -18.77 -20.23
CA ALA A 148 1.77 -18.20 -18.92
C ALA A 148 2.85 -18.58 -17.88
N LEU A 149 3.25 -19.85 -17.85
CA LEU A 149 4.31 -20.35 -16.98
C LEU A 149 5.66 -19.72 -17.33
N VAL A 150 6.00 -19.56 -18.61
CA VAL A 150 7.24 -18.91 -19.07
C VAL A 150 7.28 -17.42 -18.70
N ALA A 151 6.17 -16.70 -18.91
CA ALA A 151 6.05 -15.29 -18.52
C ALA A 151 6.23 -15.11 -17.01
N PHE A 152 5.57 -15.96 -16.21
CA PHE A 152 5.68 -15.93 -14.77
C PHE A 152 7.08 -16.37 -14.28
N LEU A 153 7.55 -17.56 -14.62
CA LEU A 153 8.81 -18.13 -14.11
C LEU A 153 10.05 -17.37 -14.59
N GLY A 154 10.00 -16.79 -15.79
CA GLY A 154 11.12 -16.02 -16.34
C GLY A 154 11.18 -14.55 -15.89
N SER A 155 10.16 -14.04 -15.21
CA SER A 155 10.10 -12.63 -14.79
C SER A 155 10.85 -12.36 -13.48
N LYS A 156 11.31 -11.12 -13.30
CA LYS A 156 11.94 -10.65 -12.05
C LYS A 156 10.93 -10.02 -11.09
N ASP A 157 9.88 -9.39 -11.62
CA ASP A 157 8.82 -8.72 -10.87
C ASP A 157 7.45 -8.94 -11.53
N SER A 158 6.39 -8.50 -10.83
CA SER A 158 5.00 -8.66 -11.30
C SER A 158 4.71 -7.88 -12.59
N GLU A 159 5.33 -6.73 -12.80
CA GLU A 159 5.15 -5.92 -14.01
C GLU A 159 5.77 -6.59 -15.23
N THR A 160 7.00 -7.09 -15.10
CA THR A 160 7.72 -7.84 -16.12
C THR A 160 6.99 -9.13 -16.48
N ALA A 161 6.40 -9.81 -15.48
CA ALA A 161 5.57 -11.00 -15.71
C ALA A 161 4.40 -10.68 -16.65
N LEU A 162 3.68 -9.59 -16.36
CA LEU A 162 2.55 -9.16 -17.16
C LEU A 162 2.97 -8.64 -18.53
N TRP A 163 4.06 -7.88 -18.61
CA TRP A 163 4.59 -7.38 -19.88
C TRP A 163 4.98 -8.53 -20.81
N ARG A 164 5.67 -9.55 -20.30
CA ARG A 164 5.98 -10.77 -21.07
C ARG A 164 4.73 -11.53 -21.50
N ALA A 165 3.71 -11.62 -20.64
CA ALA A 165 2.44 -12.23 -20.99
C ALA A 165 1.81 -11.55 -22.22
N ILE A 166 1.90 -10.23 -22.30
CA ILE A 166 1.37 -9.41 -23.39
C ILE A 166 2.25 -9.50 -24.64
N GLU A 167 3.57 -9.61 -24.49
CA GLU A 167 4.48 -9.80 -25.64
C GLU A 167 4.25 -11.15 -26.34
N PHE A 168 3.96 -12.20 -25.56
CA PHE A 168 3.71 -13.56 -26.07
C PHE A 168 2.36 -13.74 -26.79
N SER A 169 1.43 -12.78 -26.71
CA SER A 169 0.10 -12.90 -27.32
C SER A 169 -0.38 -11.58 -27.95
N ALA A 170 -0.91 -11.65 -29.17
CA ALA A 170 -1.92 -10.66 -29.59
C ALA A 170 -3.21 -10.90 -28.76
N PRO A 171 -4.02 -9.86 -28.53
CA PRO A 171 -4.62 -9.53 -27.24
C PRO A 171 -5.41 -10.69 -26.65
N GLY A 172 -4.89 -11.26 -25.58
CA GLY A 172 -5.50 -12.39 -24.90
C GLY A 172 -5.62 -12.07 -23.43
N GLU A 173 -6.67 -11.32 -23.07
CA GLU A 173 -7.08 -10.98 -21.70
C GLU A 173 -6.94 -12.14 -20.72
N GLU A 174 -7.19 -13.35 -21.21
CA GLU A 174 -7.08 -14.59 -20.45
C GLU A 174 -5.65 -14.92 -19.97
N LEU A 175 -4.63 -14.65 -20.79
CA LEU A 175 -3.22 -14.93 -20.45
C LEU A 175 -2.70 -13.92 -19.43
N ALA A 176 -2.96 -12.62 -19.65
CA ALA A 176 -2.58 -11.57 -18.72
C ALA A 176 -3.26 -11.77 -17.37
N SER A 177 -4.55 -12.14 -17.37
CA SER A 177 -5.30 -12.52 -16.18
C SER A 177 -4.65 -13.68 -15.41
N ALA A 178 -4.33 -14.79 -16.09
CA ALA A 178 -3.72 -15.96 -15.46
C ALA A 178 -2.33 -15.65 -14.88
N VAL A 179 -1.49 -14.91 -15.62
CA VAL A 179 -0.18 -14.46 -15.14
C VAL A 179 -0.34 -13.50 -13.96
N GLY A 180 -1.34 -12.62 -13.98
CA GLY A 180 -1.66 -11.76 -12.86
C GLY A 180 -2.08 -12.53 -11.60
N VAL A 181 -2.76 -13.67 -11.74
CA VAL A 181 -3.05 -14.58 -10.62
C VAL A 181 -1.76 -15.18 -10.04
N MET A 182 -0.86 -15.69 -10.89
CA MET A 182 0.44 -16.22 -10.45
C MET A 182 1.30 -15.14 -9.79
N ALA A 183 1.40 -13.97 -10.43
CA ALA A 183 2.16 -12.83 -9.94
C ALA A 183 1.63 -12.36 -8.58
N ARG A 184 0.31 -12.25 -8.38
CA ARG A 184 -0.26 -11.94 -7.07
C ARG A 184 0.06 -13.01 -6.03
N ALA A 185 -0.07 -14.28 -6.37
CA ALA A 185 0.21 -15.38 -5.43
C ALA A 185 1.68 -15.37 -4.97
N TYR A 186 2.58 -14.98 -5.85
CA TYR A 186 4.03 -14.98 -5.59
C TYR A 186 4.53 -13.66 -4.98
N TYR A 187 4.28 -12.53 -5.64
CA TYR A 187 4.79 -11.21 -5.26
C TYR A 187 3.91 -10.43 -4.28
N GLY A 188 2.63 -10.83 -4.16
CA GLY A 188 1.60 -9.99 -3.55
C GLY A 188 1.15 -8.85 -4.47
N LEU A 189 0.27 -7.99 -3.95
CA LEU A 189 -0.01 -6.68 -4.52
C LEU A 189 0.25 -5.65 -3.43
N ASN A 190 0.90 -4.55 -3.76
CA ASN A 190 1.00 -3.44 -2.81
C ASN A 190 -0.38 -2.76 -2.62
N ASP A 191 -0.53 -2.05 -1.50
CA ASP A 191 -1.79 -1.42 -1.12
C ASP A 191 -2.28 -0.41 -2.16
N GLU A 192 -1.38 0.33 -2.80
CA GLU A 192 -1.76 1.29 -3.84
C GLU A 192 -2.38 0.59 -5.06
N THR A 193 -1.77 -0.48 -5.55
CA THR A 193 -2.24 -1.26 -6.69
C THR A 193 -3.54 -1.97 -6.36
N GLU A 194 -3.64 -2.57 -5.17
CA GLU A 194 -4.88 -3.18 -4.72
C GLU A 194 -6.01 -2.14 -4.61
N ARG A 195 -5.76 -0.97 -4.02
CA ARG A 195 -6.72 0.15 -3.95
C ARG A 195 -7.16 0.60 -5.34
N MET A 196 -6.22 0.76 -6.26
CA MET A 196 -6.51 1.13 -7.65
C MET A 196 -7.42 0.08 -8.33
N ILE A 197 -7.12 -1.21 -8.20
CA ILE A 197 -7.94 -2.27 -8.77
C ILE A 197 -9.35 -2.25 -8.17
N ARG A 198 -9.47 -2.06 -6.85
CA ARG A 198 -10.76 -2.01 -6.16
C ARG A 198 -11.69 -0.91 -6.66
N ARG A 199 -11.15 0.27 -6.96
CA ARG A 199 -11.90 1.40 -7.55
C ARG A 199 -12.48 1.06 -8.92
N LEU A 200 -11.80 0.19 -9.66
CA LEU A 200 -12.21 -0.21 -11.00
C LEU A 200 -13.29 -1.30 -10.99
N VAL A 201 -13.58 -1.89 -9.82
CA VAL A 201 -14.56 -2.96 -9.67
C VAL A 201 -15.90 -2.41 -9.19
N ASN A 202 -16.99 -2.86 -9.84
CA ASN A 202 -18.35 -2.50 -9.44
C ASN A 202 -18.70 -3.00 -8.02
N PRO A 203 -19.78 -2.51 -7.38
CA PRO A 203 -20.13 -2.90 -6.01
C PRO A 203 -20.30 -4.42 -5.79
N LYS A 204 -20.79 -5.17 -6.79
CA LYS A 204 -20.93 -6.63 -6.69
C LYS A 204 -19.57 -7.32 -6.64
N GLY A 205 -18.63 -6.93 -7.50
CA GLY A 205 -17.28 -7.49 -7.50
C GLY A 205 -16.49 -7.10 -6.25
N ARG A 206 -16.68 -5.88 -5.72
CA ARG A 206 -16.11 -5.45 -4.43
C ARG A 206 -16.58 -6.34 -3.28
N LYS A 207 -17.88 -6.65 -3.23
CA LYS A 207 -18.44 -7.57 -2.24
C LYS A 207 -17.85 -8.97 -2.33
N VAL A 208 -17.65 -9.50 -3.54
CA VAL A 208 -17.00 -10.81 -3.72
C VAL A 208 -15.53 -10.76 -3.27
N ILE A 209 -14.77 -9.72 -3.63
CA ILE A 209 -13.39 -9.53 -3.14
C ILE A 209 -13.34 -9.49 -1.61
N SER A 210 -14.26 -8.77 -0.97
CA SER A 210 -14.36 -8.70 0.49
C SER A 210 -14.74 -10.03 1.14
N LEU A 211 -15.70 -10.76 0.57
CA LEU A 211 -16.06 -12.11 1.02
C LEU A 211 -14.90 -13.09 0.89
N TRP A 212 -14.15 -13.01 -0.21
CA TRP A 212 -12.92 -13.77 -0.38
C TRP A 212 -11.92 -13.42 0.72
N LYS A 213 -11.64 -12.14 0.96
CA LYS A 213 -10.74 -11.71 2.04
C LYS A 213 -11.19 -12.11 3.44
N SER A 214 -12.48 -12.15 3.72
CA SER A 214 -12.97 -12.53 5.07
C SER A 214 -12.98 -14.04 5.28
N ARG A 215 -13.28 -14.82 4.23
CA ARG A 215 -13.36 -16.29 4.27
C ARG A 215 -12.00 -16.95 4.14
N PHE A 216 -11.21 -16.40 3.23
CA PHE A 216 -9.81 -16.68 3.02
C PHE A 216 -9.13 -15.34 3.30
N PRO A 217 -8.96 -14.97 4.58
CA PRO A 217 -7.94 -13.99 4.89
C PRO A 217 -6.70 -14.61 4.28
N ALA A 218 -6.33 -14.12 3.11
CA ALA A 218 -4.94 -14.02 2.79
C ALA A 218 -4.40 -13.49 4.11
N VAL A 219 -3.62 -14.32 4.80
CA VAL A 219 -2.45 -13.75 5.40
C VAL A 219 -1.90 -12.98 4.22
N ASP A 220 -2.18 -11.66 4.17
CA ASP A 220 -1.53 -10.77 3.22
C ASP A 220 -0.10 -11.29 3.22
N PRO A 221 0.47 -11.65 2.05
CA PRO A 221 1.77 -12.28 1.98
C PRO A 221 2.57 -11.67 3.09
N ALA A 222 2.90 -12.48 4.12
CA ALA A 222 3.37 -11.91 5.37
C ALA A 222 4.38 -10.81 5.01
N ALA A 223 4.39 -9.66 5.67
CA ALA A 223 5.02 -8.45 5.14
C ALA A 223 6.44 -8.71 4.60
N TYR A 224 7.11 -9.77 5.05
CA TYR A 224 8.40 -10.25 4.56
C TYR A 224 8.40 -11.61 3.83
N ARG A 225 7.28 -12.32 3.60
CA ARG A 225 7.14 -13.62 2.89
C ARG A 225 7.89 -13.68 1.56
N LEU A 226 7.90 -12.59 0.80
CA LEU A 226 8.65 -12.51 -0.45
C LEU A 226 10.15 -12.79 -0.22
N LEU A 227 10.67 -12.40 0.94
CA LEU A 227 12.06 -12.61 1.35
C LEU A 227 12.22 -13.89 2.17
N THR A 228 11.34 -14.14 3.14
CA THR A 228 11.51 -15.22 4.12
C THR A 228 11.35 -16.62 3.52
N LYS A 229 10.74 -16.75 2.34
CA LYS A 229 10.75 -18.02 1.58
C LYS A 229 12.14 -18.54 1.21
N TYR A 230 13.16 -17.68 1.22
CA TYR A 230 14.54 -18.08 0.93
C TYR A 230 15.28 -18.66 2.13
N GLN A 231 14.63 -18.71 3.29
CA GLN A 231 15.22 -19.28 4.49
C GLN A 231 15.68 -20.73 4.23
N HIS A 232 16.98 -20.99 4.45
CA HIS A 232 17.64 -22.26 4.18
C HIS A 232 17.63 -22.71 2.70
N ARG A 233 17.48 -21.78 1.74
CA ARG A 233 17.37 -22.11 0.29
C ARG A 233 18.38 -21.38 -0.60
N LEU A 234 19.24 -20.53 -0.05
CA LEU A 234 20.27 -19.80 -0.79
C LEU A 234 21.51 -20.67 -1.09
N GLU A 235 21.29 -21.87 -1.62
CA GLU A 235 22.37 -22.87 -1.81
C GLU A 235 23.06 -22.76 -3.18
N ASN A 236 22.45 -22.09 -4.16
CA ASN A 236 22.96 -21.97 -5.52
C ASN A 236 22.83 -20.55 -6.08
N ASP A 237 23.63 -20.24 -7.09
CA ASP A 237 23.71 -18.91 -7.72
C ASP A 237 22.36 -18.40 -8.24
N ARG A 238 21.48 -19.31 -8.69
CA ARG A 238 20.17 -18.94 -9.23
C ARG A 238 19.22 -18.49 -8.12
N GLU A 239 19.13 -19.23 -7.03
CA GLU A 239 18.34 -18.84 -5.85
C GLU A 239 18.87 -17.55 -5.23
N LEU A 240 20.20 -17.41 -5.14
CA LEU A 240 20.83 -16.18 -4.68
C LEU A 240 20.47 -14.99 -5.59
N SER A 241 20.57 -15.16 -6.90
CA SER A 241 20.20 -14.13 -7.88
C SER A 241 18.74 -13.71 -7.77
N HIS A 242 17.81 -14.68 -7.64
CA HIS A 242 16.40 -14.39 -7.44
C HIS A 242 16.16 -13.65 -6.12
N PHE A 243 16.78 -14.08 -5.02
CA PHE A 243 16.68 -13.40 -3.73
C PHE A 243 17.11 -11.93 -3.82
N VAL A 244 18.25 -11.66 -4.46
CA VAL A 244 18.76 -10.30 -4.65
C VAL A 244 17.75 -9.45 -5.43
N GLN A 245 17.24 -9.96 -6.56
CA GLN A 245 16.25 -9.25 -7.39
C GLN A 245 14.96 -8.94 -6.61
N GLU A 246 14.45 -9.93 -5.89
CA GLU A 246 13.22 -9.80 -5.13
C GLU A 246 13.38 -8.89 -3.90
N PHE A 247 14.56 -8.88 -3.28
CA PHE A 247 14.89 -7.92 -2.24
C PHE A 247 14.88 -6.49 -2.76
N TYR A 248 15.47 -6.23 -3.94
CA TYR A 248 15.39 -4.90 -4.56
C TYR A 248 13.96 -4.52 -4.93
N TYR A 249 13.18 -5.46 -5.47
CA TYR A 249 11.76 -5.24 -5.73
C TYR A 249 10.99 -4.85 -4.46
N TYR A 250 11.22 -5.59 -3.37
CA TYR A 250 10.65 -5.30 -2.05
C TYR A 250 11.04 -3.90 -1.55
N ALA A 251 12.34 -3.59 -1.57
CA ALA A 251 12.89 -2.31 -1.13
C ALA A 251 12.31 -1.12 -1.91
N MET A 252 11.97 -1.29 -3.18
CA MET A 252 11.44 -0.23 -4.03
C MET A 252 9.93 -0.04 -3.92
N HIS A 253 9.17 -1.11 -3.67
CA HIS A 253 7.69 -1.09 -3.83
C HIS A 253 6.90 -1.43 -2.57
N GLN A 254 7.54 -2.00 -1.55
CA GLN A 254 6.87 -2.53 -0.35
C GLN A 254 7.48 -2.03 0.96
N ALA A 255 8.76 -1.63 0.97
CA ALA A 255 9.38 -1.11 2.18
C ALA A 255 8.76 0.23 2.61
N ALA A 256 8.35 0.32 3.88
CA ALA A 256 7.81 1.55 4.48
C ALA A 256 8.88 2.65 4.68
N VAL A 257 10.15 2.26 4.67
CA VAL A 257 11.30 3.14 4.92
C VAL A 257 12.24 3.12 3.71
N ASP A 258 12.82 4.28 3.40
CA ASP A 258 13.85 4.42 2.37
C ASP A 258 15.15 3.72 2.78
N LEU A 259 15.34 2.49 2.29
CA LEU A 259 16.52 1.67 2.52
C LEU A 259 17.79 2.20 1.84
N SER A 260 17.73 3.26 1.02
CA SER A 260 18.95 3.91 0.51
C SER A 260 19.77 4.57 1.62
N ARG A 261 19.13 4.89 2.75
CA ARG A 261 19.75 5.45 3.97
C ARG A 261 20.16 4.39 4.98
N TYR A 262 20.43 3.16 4.54
CA TYR A 262 20.75 2.02 5.40
C TYR A 262 21.84 2.28 6.44
N GLN A 263 22.87 3.09 6.12
CA GLN A 263 23.91 3.44 7.09
C GLN A 263 23.33 4.21 8.29
N GLU A 264 22.47 5.20 8.03
CA GLU A 264 21.82 6.00 9.08
C GLU A 264 20.82 5.16 9.89
N LEU A 265 20.13 4.21 9.24
CA LEU A 265 19.22 3.28 9.91
C LEU A 265 19.97 2.33 10.86
N LEU A 266 21.13 1.83 10.43
CA LEU A 266 22.01 1.02 11.28
C LEU A 266 22.57 1.84 12.44
N GLU A 267 23.06 3.06 12.18
CA GLU A 267 23.59 3.96 13.20
C GLU A 267 22.54 4.32 14.27
N ALA A 268 21.30 4.58 13.86
CA ALA A 268 20.18 4.83 14.77
C ALA A 268 19.88 3.62 15.68
N ALA A 269 20.15 2.41 15.22
CA ALA A 269 20.06 1.17 16.00
C ALA A 269 21.35 0.85 16.79
N GLY A 270 22.36 1.72 16.76
CA GLY A 270 23.64 1.52 17.44
C GLY A 270 24.59 0.55 16.73
N LEU A 271 24.37 0.29 15.44
CA LEU A 271 25.17 -0.59 14.60
C LEU A 271 25.97 0.23 13.57
N GLU A 272 27.28 0.03 13.50
CA GLU A 272 28.10 0.63 12.44
C GLU A 272 28.12 -0.28 11.20
N TRP A 273 28.09 0.27 9.98
CA TRP A 273 28.22 -0.52 8.76
C TRP A 273 29.66 -1.01 8.57
N THR A 274 29.96 -2.17 9.12
CA THR A 274 31.28 -2.83 9.05
C THR A 274 31.11 -4.32 8.75
N GLN A 275 32.16 -4.96 8.26
CA GLN A 275 32.15 -6.42 8.06
C GLN A 275 31.81 -7.15 9.37
N LYS A 276 32.40 -6.73 10.50
CA LYS A 276 32.10 -7.32 11.81
C LYS A 276 30.60 -7.29 12.12
N THR A 277 29.96 -6.15 11.92
CA THR A 277 28.51 -5.99 12.15
C THR A 277 27.70 -6.92 11.26
N LEU A 278 28.05 -7.05 9.96
CA LEU A 278 27.29 -7.90 9.04
C LEU A 278 27.35 -9.39 9.41
N PHE A 279 28.45 -9.87 9.99
CA PHE A 279 28.56 -11.27 10.43
C PHE A 279 28.00 -11.50 11.84
N GLU A 280 28.27 -10.58 12.78
CA GLU A 280 28.06 -10.80 14.22
C GLU A 280 26.80 -10.14 14.80
N ALA A 281 26.04 -9.34 14.03
CA ALA A 281 24.86 -8.66 14.55
C ALA A 281 23.81 -9.64 15.12
N GLU A 282 23.37 -9.39 16.35
CA GLU A 282 22.33 -10.17 17.03
C GLU A 282 20.95 -9.78 16.49
N ALA A 283 20.34 -10.65 15.69
CA ALA A 283 19.12 -10.36 14.95
C ALA A 283 17.84 -10.38 15.81
N ASP A 284 17.82 -11.21 16.87
CA ASP A 284 16.61 -11.57 17.63
C ASP A 284 15.90 -10.36 18.27
N SER A 285 16.63 -9.28 18.57
CA SER A 285 16.09 -8.06 19.16
C SER A 285 15.89 -6.90 18.19
N LEU A 286 16.25 -7.07 16.91
CA LEU A 286 16.20 -5.98 15.93
C LEU A 286 14.77 -5.74 15.45
N ALA A 287 14.47 -4.47 15.16
CA ALA A 287 13.29 -4.07 14.42
C ALA A 287 13.44 -4.46 12.95
N ASP A 288 12.31 -4.68 12.27
CA ASP A 288 12.21 -4.96 10.84
C ASP A 288 13.10 -4.05 9.97
N THR A 289 13.00 -2.74 10.15
CA THR A 289 13.74 -1.70 9.42
C THR A 289 15.26 -1.88 9.55
N THR A 290 15.73 -2.30 10.73
CA THR A 290 17.16 -2.55 10.97
C THR A 290 17.61 -3.85 10.28
N VAL A 291 16.78 -4.89 10.31
CA VAL A 291 17.06 -6.16 9.62
C VAL A 291 17.11 -5.95 8.09
N LEU A 292 16.17 -5.19 7.53
CA LEU A 292 16.18 -4.82 6.11
C LEU A 292 17.42 -3.97 5.77
N ALA A 293 17.83 -3.07 6.66
CA ALA A 293 19.05 -2.26 6.51
C ALA A 293 20.33 -3.13 6.50
N LEU A 294 20.38 -4.21 7.29
CA LEU A 294 21.47 -5.20 7.26
C LEU A 294 21.52 -5.93 5.91
N ILE A 295 20.37 -6.38 5.39
CA ILE A 295 20.31 -7.09 4.10
C ILE A 295 20.78 -6.18 2.96
N ILE A 296 20.24 -4.95 2.82
CA ILE A 296 20.71 -4.02 1.78
C ILE A 296 22.18 -3.65 2.01
N GLY A 297 22.62 -3.52 3.26
CA GLY A 297 24.01 -3.26 3.62
C GLY A 297 24.95 -4.38 3.18
N ALA A 298 24.52 -5.64 3.25
CA ALA A 298 25.24 -6.81 2.74
C ALA A 298 25.31 -6.79 1.20
N LEU A 299 24.19 -6.54 0.52
CA LEU A 299 24.15 -6.42 -0.95
C LEU A 299 25.04 -5.28 -1.46
N ARG A 300 25.09 -4.16 -0.73
CA ARG A 300 25.99 -3.03 -1.04
C ARG A 300 27.45 -3.39 -0.77
N ALA A 301 27.75 -4.13 0.29
CA ALA A 301 29.11 -4.57 0.58
C ALA A 301 29.64 -5.49 -0.52
N ASP A 302 28.81 -6.39 -1.05
CA ASP A 302 29.18 -7.31 -2.14
C ASP A 302 29.49 -6.60 -3.46
N TYR A 303 28.77 -5.51 -3.74
CA TYR A 303 29.11 -4.64 -4.87
C TYR A 303 30.54 -4.06 -4.78
N PHE A 304 31.04 -3.78 -3.58
CA PHE A 304 32.40 -3.26 -3.36
C PHE A 304 33.46 -4.35 -3.14
N SER A 305 33.04 -5.52 -2.65
CA SER A 305 33.89 -6.67 -2.36
C SER A 305 33.17 -7.95 -2.78
N PRO A 306 33.28 -8.34 -4.06
CA PRO A 306 32.60 -9.52 -4.58
C PRO A 306 32.91 -10.78 -3.77
N GLY A 307 31.88 -11.53 -3.40
CA GLY A 307 31.97 -12.77 -2.64
C GLY A 307 31.60 -12.64 -1.16
N ILE A 308 31.47 -11.42 -0.63
CA ILE A 308 31.05 -11.23 0.78
C ILE A 308 29.61 -11.69 1.00
N LEU A 309 28.74 -11.60 -0.02
CA LEU A 309 27.36 -12.10 0.10
C LEU A 309 27.34 -13.62 0.21
N GLU A 310 28.16 -14.32 -0.58
CA GLU A 310 28.34 -15.77 -0.49
C GLU A 310 28.88 -16.18 0.90
N ASP A 311 29.86 -15.43 1.43
CA ASP A 311 30.39 -15.66 2.77
C ASP A 311 29.33 -15.47 3.86
N LEU A 312 28.48 -14.45 3.75
CA LEU A 312 27.38 -14.17 4.69
C LEU A 312 26.26 -15.22 4.61
N VAL A 313 25.99 -15.75 3.42
CA VAL A 313 25.09 -16.89 3.24
C VAL A 313 25.69 -18.14 3.88
N ALA A 314 26.97 -18.43 3.64
CA ALA A 314 27.66 -19.58 4.21
C ALA A 314 27.77 -19.54 5.75
N ASP A 315 27.92 -18.36 6.34
CA ASP A 315 27.87 -18.14 7.80
C ASP A 315 26.44 -18.20 8.38
N GLY A 316 25.43 -18.17 7.53
CA GLY A 316 24.02 -18.16 7.91
C GLY A 316 23.53 -16.81 8.44
N ALA A 317 24.25 -15.72 8.19
CA ALA A 317 23.83 -14.37 8.60
C ALA A 317 22.51 -13.96 7.94
N ILE A 318 22.39 -14.20 6.62
CA ILE A 318 21.16 -13.94 5.86
C ILE A 318 19.99 -14.76 6.44
N ASP A 319 20.20 -16.05 6.73
CA ASP A 319 19.17 -16.91 7.31
C ASP A 319 18.69 -16.43 8.69
N ARG A 320 19.60 -15.92 9.54
CA ARG A 320 19.24 -15.30 10.82
C ARG A 320 18.33 -14.09 10.63
N TRP A 321 18.62 -13.25 9.64
CA TRP A 321 17.82 -12.07 9.31
C TRP A 321 16.45 -12.45 8.74
N LEU A 322 16.39 -13.41 7.82
CA LEU A 322 15.12 -13.91 7.26
C LEU A 322 14.25 -14.55 8.34
N LYS A 323 14.83 -15.34 9.24
CA LYS A 323 14.11 -15.91 10.38
C LYS A 323 13.51 -14.81 11.27
N ARG A 324 14.26 -13.75 11.57
CA ARG A 324 13.77 -12.62 12.36
C ARG A 324 12.59 -11.92 11.69
N LEU A 325 12.67 -11.66 10.38
CA LEU A 325 11.55 -11.09 9.63
C LEU A 325 10.31 -12.00 9.69
N ALA A 326 10.48 -13.32 9.59
CA ALA A 326 9.37 -14.27 9.71
C ALA A 326 8.73 -14.28 11.11
N GLU A 327 9.53 -14.07 12.17
CA GLU A 327 9.02 -13.93 13.54
C GLU A 327 8.19 -12.65 13.71
N LEU A 328 8.66 -11.52 13.15
CA LEU A 328 7.94 -10.24 13.19
C LEU A 328 6.59 -10.31 12.46
N ASP A 329 6.56 -10.99 11.32
CA ASP A 329 5.35 -11.28 10.55
C ASP A 329 4.31 -12.11 11.34
N SER A 330 4.76 -12.94 12.28
CA SER A 330 3.89 -13.78 13.09
C SER A 330 3.29 -13.05 14.32
N SER A 331 3.95 -11.97 14.76
CA SER A 331 3.55 -11.16 15.92
C SER A 331 2.61 -10.00 15.58
N ASP A 332 2.67 -9.45 14.37
CA ASP A 332 1.78 -8.37 13.90
C ASP A 332 0.49 -8.95 13.30
N LYS A 333 -0.41 -9.40 14.18
CA LYS A 333 -1.82 -9.57 13.84
C LYS A 333 -2.66 -8.60 14.66
N GLU A 334 -2.57 -7.32 14.33
CA GLU A 334 -3.67 -6.41 14.65
C GLU A 334 -4.94 -6.91 13.95
N LEU A 335 -6.08 -6.84 14.63
CA LEU A 335 -7.37 -7.20 14.05
C LEU A 335 -7.55 -6.43 12.73
N PRO A 336 -8.00 -7.07 11.64
CA PRO A 336 -8.14 -6.40 10.36
C PRO A 336 -9.11 -5.23 10.52
N ALA A 337 -8.61 -4.02 10.26
CA ALA A 337 -9.41 -2.81 10.23
C ALA A 337 -10.59 -2.98 9.27
N LEU A 338 -11.74 -2.39 9.61
CA LEU A 338 -12.90 -2.44 8.72
C LEU A 338 -12.57 -1.73 7.40
N GLU A 339 -12.78 -2.39 6.26
CA GLU A 339 -12.58 -1.78 4.93
C GLU A 339 -13.73 -0.79 4.63
N VAL A 340 -13.53 0.48 4.95
CA VAL A 340 -14.50 1.57 4.76
C VAL A 340 -14.43 2.12 3.33
N ILE A 341 -15.57 2.24 2.65
CA ILE A 341 -15.68 2.87 1.31
C ILE A 341 -16.34 4.25 1.36
N ARG A 342 -17.06 4.55 2.44
CA ARG A 342 -17.65 5.86 2.68
C ARG A 342 -17.71 6.16 4.16
N LEU A 343 -17.21 7.33 4.53
CA LEU A 343 -17.35 7.94 5.84
C LEU A 343 -18.42 9.03 5.75
N THR A 344 -19.37 9.04 6.68
CA THR A 344 -20.28 10.17 6.92
C THR A 344 -20.23 10.53 8.40
N LEU A 345 -19.79 11.75 8.70
CA LEU A 345 -19.79 12.32 10.03
C LEU A 345 -20.77 13.50 10.05
N GLU A 346 -21.78 13.43 10.90
CA GLU A 346 -22.65 14.57 11.21
C GLU A 346 -22.33 15.10 12.61
N LEU A 347 -22.23 16.42 12.75
CA LEU A 347 -22.07 17.12 14.01
C LEU A 347 -23.27 18.05 14.20
N ILE A 348 -23.89 17.97 15.39
CA ILE A 348 -25.06 18.76 15.76
C ILE A 348 -24.72 19.53 17.03
N ALA A 349 -24.77 20.86 16.95
CA ALA A 349 -24.52 21.76 18.08
C ALA A 349 -25.27 23.08 17.89
N ASP A 350 -25.95 23.56 18.93
CA ASP A 350 -26.51 24.93 19.01
C ASP A 350 -27.26 25.40 17.75
N GLY A 351 -28.23 24.61 17.27
CA GLY A 351 -29.03 24.95 16.09
C GLY A 351 -28.31 24.77 14.74
N THR A 352 -27.03 24.41 14.79
CA THR A 352 -26.19 24.12 13.61
C THR A 352 -26.05 22.61 13.41
N LYS A 353 -26.18 22.18 12.17
CA LYS A 353 -25.88 20.82 11.70
C LYS A 353 -24.82 20.90 10.62
N GLU A 354 -23.66 20.31 10.87
CA GLU A 354 -22.59 20.11 9.89
C GLU A 354 -22.51 18.63 9.53
N SER A 355 -22.30 18.32 8.26
CA SER A 355 -22.09 16.95 7.78
C SER A 355 -20.94 16.91 6.81
N ILE A 356 -19.99 16.02 7.06
CA ILE A 356 -18.87 15.72 6.19
C ILE A 356 -19.05 14.29 5.67
N ARG A 357 -19.09 14.14 4.35
CA ARG A 357 -19.13 12.85 3.67
C ARG A 357 -17.90 12.70 2.80
N ILE A 358 -17.13 11.65 3.03
CA ILE A 358 -15.92 11.31 2.29
C ILE A 358 -16.11 9.93 1.68
N ASP A 359 -15.81 9.78 0.40
CA ASP A 359 -15.73 8.48 -0.28
C ASP A 359 -14.57 8.47 -1.28
N GLU A 360 -14.41 7.37 -2.00
CA GLU A 360 -13.34 7.19 -3.00
C GLU A 360 -13.36 8.24 -4.13
N SER A 361 -14.48 8.93 -4.33
CA SER A 361 -14.67 9.89 -5.43
C SER A 361 -14.48 11.34 -5.01
N GLY A 362 -14.53 11.64 -3.71
CA GLY A 362 -14.37 13.00 -3.22
C GLY A 362 -14.97 13.27 -1.85
N LEU A 363 -15.32 14.53 -1.67
CA LEU A 363 -15.75 15.12 -0.42
C LEU A 363 -17.04 15.90 -0.63
N GLU A 364 -17.96 15.78 0.30
CA GLU A 364 -19.14 16.61 0.41
C GLU A 364 -19.23 17.18 1.83
N VAL A 365 -19.40 18.50 1.94
CA VAL A 365 -19.63 19.19 3.22
C VAL A 365 -20.96 19.90 3.14
N LYS A 366 -21.83 19.66 4.12
CA LYS A 366 -23.14 20.29 4.26
C LYS A 366 -23.22 21.02 5.59
N VAL A 367 -23.68 22.26 5.56
CA VAL A 367 -23.92 23.06 6.76
C VAL A 367 -25.35 23.57 6.72
N SER A 368 -26.07 23.39 7.82
CA SER A 368 -27.41 23.94 8.04
C SER A 368 -27.45 24.68 9.36
N ILE A 369 -28.04 25.88 9.38
CA ILE A 369 -28.18 26.71 10.60
C ILE A 369 -29.64 27.07 10.77
N ASP A 370 -30.30 26.56 11.82
CA ASP A 370 -31.69 26.89 12.22
C ASP A 370 -32.71 26.94 11.07
N GLN A 371 -32.50 26.15 10.01
CA GLN A 371 -33.28 26.19 8.77
C GLN A 371 -33.25 27.55 8.02
N THR A 372 -32.38 28.47 8.44
CA THR A 372 -32.19 29.79 7.84
C THR A 372 -31.17 29.77 6.70
N LEU A 373 -30.16 28.91 6.82
CA LEU A 373 -29.09 28.73 5.85
C LEU A 373 -28.89 27.24 5.60
N GLU A 374 -28.78 26.87 4.32
CA GLU A 374 -28.28 25.58 3.89
C GLU A 374 -27.19 25.80 2.84
N GLN A 375 -26.01 25.24 3.10
CA GLN A 375 -24.87 25.27 2.18
C GLN A 375 -24.41 23.84 1.93
N THR A 376 -24.15 23.52 0.66
CA THR A 376 -23.51 22.25 0.26
C THR A 376 -22.30 22.56 -0.61
N LEU A 377 -21.14 22.05 -0.22
CA LEU A 377 -19.94 22.00 -1.02
C LEU A 377 -19.72 20.56 -1.48
N GLN A 378 -19.60 20.34 -2.78
CA GLN A 378 -19.25 19.04 -3.35
C GLN A 378 -17.96 19.19 -4.14
N VAL A 379 -17.00 18.32 -3.83
CA VAL A 379 -15.71 18.23 -4.48
C VAL A 379 -15.59 16.84 -5.10
N GLN A 380 -15.30 16.81 -6.39
CA GLN A 380 -15.01 15.59 -7.13
C GLN A 380 -13.53 15.58 -7.46
N VAL A 381 -12.84 14.53 -7.01
CA VAL A 381 -11.40 14.40 -7.17
C VAL A 381 -11.12 13.55 -8.40
N LYS A 382 -10.29 14.06 -9.31
CA LYS A 382 -9.83 13.35 -10.51
C LYS A 382 -8.34 13.04 -10.50
N ASP A 383 -7.59 13.72 -9.66
CA ASP A 383 -6.15 13.54 -9.52
C ASP A 383 -5.84 12.29 -8.66
N ARG A 384 -4.89 11.46 -9.13
CA ARG A 384 -4.57 10.17 -8.49
C ARG A 384 -3.99 10.36 -7.09
N TRP A 385 -3.13 11.36 -6.90
CA TRP A 385 -2.48 11.62 -5.63
C TRP A 385 -3.50 12.07 -4.58
N LEU A 386 -4.41 12.99 -4.95
CA LEU A 386 -5.51 13.40 -4.08
C LEU A 386 -6.47 12.26 -3.74
N MET A 387 -6.76 11.35 -4.67
CA MET A 387 -7.57 10.18 -4.35
C MET A 387 -6.86 9.27 -3.34
N GLY A 388 -5.54 9.06 -3.48
CA GLY A 388 -4.76 8.30 -2.50
C GLY A 388 -4.92 8.84 -1.08
N ARG A 389 -4.98 10.16 -0.92
CA ARG A 389 -5.23 10.83 0.38
C ARG A 389 -6.62 10.56 0.95
N LEU A 390 -7.65 10.45 0.09
CA LEU A 390 -9.00 10.05 0.51
C LEU A 390 -9.00 8.61 1.04
N ASP A 391 -8.29 7.70 0.36
CA ASP A 391 -8.16 6.31 0.83
C ASP A 391 -7.45 6.23 2.17
N ASP A 392 -6.39 7.02 2.39
CA ASP A 392 -5.69 7.06 3.67
C ASP A 392 -6.65 7.46 4.80
N ILE A 393 -7.51 8.46 4.56
CA ILE A 393 -8.56 8.87 5.51
C ILE A 393 -9.55 7.73 5.76
N LEU A 394 -10.03 7.05 4.72
CA LEU A 394 -10.96 5.93 4.87
C LEU A 394 -10.33 4.74 5.61
N SER A 395 -9.04 4.46 5.36
CA SER A 395 -8.27 3.42 6.04
C SER A 395 -8.10 3.71 7.54
N LEU A 396 -7.67 4.93 7.88
CA LEU A 396 -7.59 5.39 9.27
C LEU A 396 -8.96 5.32 9.96
N THR A 397 -10.03 5.66 9.24
CA THR A 397 -11.39 5.55 9.76
C THR A 397 -11.74 4.11 10.13
N GLY A 398 -11.35 3.14 9.28
CA GLY A 398 -11.52 1.72 9.54
C GLY A 398 -10.81 1.23 10.80
N GLN A 399 -9.58 1.71 11.05
CA GLN A 399 -8.78 1.34 12.23
C GLN A 399 -9.45 1.81 13.52
N ILE A 400 -9.99 3.03 13.54
CA ILE A 400 -10.61 3.64 14.74
C ILE A 400 -11.86 2.88 15.21
N THR A 401 -12.48 2.07 14.35
CA THR A 401 -13.64 1.25 14.72
C THR A 401 -13.30 0.14 15.72
N ALA A 402 -12.03 -0.28 15.80
CA ALA A 402 -11.55 -1.31 16.71
C ALA A 402 -11.25 -0.79 18.13
N GLU A 403 -11.20 0.53 18.31
CA GLU A 403 -10.92 1.17 19.59
C GLU A 403 -12.01 0.87 20.64
N THR A 404 -11.61 0.76 21.91
CA THR A 404 -12.53 0.44 23.02
C THR A 404 -13.03 1.67 23.78
N ASP A 405 -12.39 2.82 23.60
CA ASP A 405 -12.56 4.01 24.45
C ASP A 405 -13.78 4.87 24.10
N TRP A 406 -14.74 4.30 23.36
CA TRP A 406 -15.96 4.98 23.00
C TRP A 406 -16.96 4.99 24.17
N ASN A 407 -17.51 6.15 24.47
CA ASN A 407 -18.55 6.30 25.48
C ASN A 407 -19.75 7.08 24.92
N GLU A 408 -20.86 6.38 24.69
CA GLU A 408 -22.04 6.94 24.03
C GLU A 408 -22.97 7.69 25.01
N GLN A 409 -22.66 7.70 26.31
CA GLN A 409 -23.52 8.30 27.33
C GLN A 409 -23.32 9.82 27.42
N ALA A 410 -24.39 10.58 27.16
CA ALA A 410 -24.37 12.02 27.32
C ALA A 410 -24.31 12.44 28.80
N THR A 411 -23.40 13.35 29.13
CA THR A 411 -23.26 13.90 30.48
C THR A 411 -24.13 15.16 30.66
N ASN A 412 -24.49 15.86 29.57
CA ASN A 412 -25.33 17.07 29.60
C ASN A 412 -26.18 17.21 28.32
N GLN A 413 -27.33 17.90 28.39
CA GLN A 413 -28.26 18.07 27.25
C GLN A 413 -27.83 19.13 26.21
N ALA A 414 -26.88 20.01 26.56
CA ALA A 414 -26.45 21.13 25.71
C ALA A 414 -25.09 20.89 25.01
N GLN A 415 -24.55 19.67 25.07
CA GLN A 415 -23.26 19.36 24.46
C GLN A 415 -23.39 18.96 22.99
N PRO A 416 -22.39 19.25 22.12
CA PRO A 416 -22.36 18.78 20.75
C PRO A 416 -22.48 17.26 20.65
N VAL A 417 -23.23 16.79 19.66
CA VAL A 417 -23.46 15.36 19.41
C VAL A 417 -22.99 15.00 18.01
N TYR A 418 -22.29 13.88 17.87
CA TYR A 418 -21.93 13.34 16.56
C TYR A 418 -22.78 12.14 16.16
N GLN A 419 -22.93 11.94 14.86
CA GLN A 419 -23.39 10.70 14.25
C GLN A 419 -22.37 10.28 13.20
N LEU A 420 -21.74 9.13 13.43
CA LEU A 420 -20.75 8.55 12.55
C LEU A 420 -21.37 7.33 11.86
N ALA A 421 -21.43 7.36 10.54
CA ALA A 421 -21.91 6.27 9.71
C ALA A 421 -20.85 5.91 8.68
N LEU A 422 -20.49 4.62 8.63
CA LEU A 422 -19.53 4.07 7.70
C LEU A 422 -20.23 3.06 6.80
N GLU A 423 -20.03 3.20 5.50
CA GLU A 423 -20.38 2.16 4.54
C GLU A 423 -19.14 1.30 4.33
N LEU A 424 -19.28 0.02 4.62
CA LEU A 424 -18.22 -0.95 4.42
C LEU A 424 -18.28 -1.51 3.02
N ILE A 425 -17.16 -2.05 2.55
CA ILE A 425 -17.03 -2.59 1.20
C ILE A 425 -18.02 -3.74 0.88
N ASP A 426 -18.45 -4.49 1.88
CA ASP A 426 -19.42 -5.58 1.74
C ASP A 426 -20.88 -5.09 1.65
N GLY A 427 -21.07 -3.77 1.76
CA GLY A 427 -22.35 -3.06 1.78
C GLY A 427 -23.00 -3.00 3.16
N SER A 428 -22.37 -3.54 4.20
CA SER A 428 -22.86 -3.37 5.57
C SER A 428 -22.61 -1.94 6.06
N LEU A 429 -23.40 -1.54 7.05
CA LEU A 429 -23.30 -0.23 7.67
C LEU A 429 -22.80 -0.40 9.10
N TRP A 430 -21.74 0.33 9.43
CA TRP A 430 -21.32 0.52 10.80
C TRP A 430 -21.75 1.91 11.25
N GLN A 431 -22.39 2.02 12.41
CA GLN A 431 -22.90 3.29 12.91
C GLN A 431 -22.58 3.44 14.39
N ARG A 432 -22.25 4.66 14.79
CA ARG A 432 -22.06 5.05 16.18
C ARG A 432 -22.45 6.51 16.37
N SER A 433 -22.97 6.85 17.54
CA SER A 433 -23.31 8.23 17.90
C SER A 433 -23.02 8.48 19.37
N GLY A 434 -22.80 9.73 19.73
CA GLY A 434 -22.46 10.08 21.09
C GLY A 434 -22.06 11.55 21.26
N PRO A 435 -21.62 11.93 22.47
CA PRO A 435 -21.06 13.25 22.74
C PRO A 435 -19.81 13.48 21.90
N TYR A 436 -19.70 14.66 21.28
CA TYR A 436 -18.51 15.04 20.52
C TYR A 436 -17.50 15.77 21.42
N ASP A 437 -16.74 15.00 22.20
CA ASP A 437 -15.68 15.52 23.06
C ASP A 437 -14.59 14.47 23.36
N ARG A 438 -13.48 14.94 23.95
CA ARG A 438 -12.29 14.12 24.26
C ARG A 438 -12.52 13.02 25.30
N ALA A 439 -13.55 13.15 26.15
CA ALA A 439 -13.82 12.19 27.21
C ALA A 439 -14.67 11.01 26.73
N HIS A 440 -15.28 11.13 25.53
CA HIS A 440 -16.25 10.17 25.01
C HIS A 440 -15.82 9.51 23.68
N MET A 441 -14.67 9.93 23.13
CA MET A 441 -14.12 9.44 21.86
C MET A 441 -12.66 9.01 22.02
N PRO A 442 -12.16 8.05 21.23
CA PRO A 442 -10.76 7.64 21.24
C PRO A 442 -9.83 8.82 20.90
N GLU A 443 -9.26 9.48 21.91
CA GLU A 443 -8.65 10.81 21.73
C GLU A 443 -7.55 10.82 20.66
N LYS A 444 -6.53 9.97 20.80
CA LYS A 444 -5.36 10.02 19.91
C LYS A 444 -5.71 9.59 18.49
N PRO A 445 -6.39 8.45 18.26
CA PRO A 445 -6.74 8.02 16.90
C PRO A 445 -7.73 8.99 16.24
N TRP A 446 -8.73 9.50 16.99
CA TRP A 446 -9.70 10.46 16.46
C TRP A 446 -9.05 11.79 16.07
N ARG A 447 -8.17 12.32 16.92
CA ARG A 447 -7.40 13.53 16.62
C ARG A 447 -6.60 13.36 15.33
N HIS A 448 -5.88 12.26 15.20
CA HIS A 448 -5.09 11.97 14.01
C HIS A 448 -5.97 11.93 12.75
N LEU A 449 -7.11 11.24 12.77
CA LEU A 449 -8.05 11.22 11.64
C LEU A 449 -8.53 12.64 11.26
N MET A 450 -8.95 13.44 12.24
CA MET A 450 -9.45 14.79 11.98
C MET A 450 -8.35 15.74 11.45
N GLU A 451 -7.11 15.58 11.89
CA GLU A 451 -5.96 16.30 11.33
C GLU A 451 -5.77 15.95 9.85
N ARG A 452 -5.89 14.68 9.46
CA ARG A 452 -5.80 14.24 8.06
C ARG A 452 -6.94 14.78 7.20
N VAL A 453 -8.16 14.81 7.73
CA VAL A 453 -9.31 15.43 7.05
C VAL A 453 -9.10 16.94 6.88
N ALA A 454 -8.61 17.63 7.91
CA ALA A 454 -8.33 19.07 7.85
C ALA A 454 -7.21 19.40 6.84
N GLU A 455 -6.13 18.62 6.83
CA GLU A 455 -5.07 18.71 5.81
C GLU A 455 -5.63 18.57 4.40
N PHE A 456 -6.49 17.58 4.17
CA PHE A 456 -7.11 17.35 2.87
C PHE A 456 -7.98 18.53 2.43
N ILE A 457 -8.84 19.05 3.32
CA ILE A 457 -9.67 20.23 3.05
C ILE A 457 -8.78 21.45 2.71
N HIS A 458 -7.66 21.62 3.41
CA HIS A 458 -6.71 22.70 3.15
C HIS A 458 -6.05 22.57 1.76
N ILE A 459 -5.67 21.35 1.36
CA ILE A 459 -5.10 21.06 0.03
C ILE A 459 -6.10 21.43 -1.08
N LEU A 460 -7.40 21.23 -0.86
CA LEU A 460 -8.46 21.62 -1.81
C LEU A 460 -8.60 23.15 -1.98
N GLY A 461 -7.85 23.95 -1.22
CA GLY A 461 -7.87 25.41 -1.30
C GLY A 461 -9.08 26.03 -0.61
N ILE A 462 -9.86 25.25 0.13
CA ILE A 462 -11.00 25.73 0.91
C ILE A 462 -10.46 26.56 2.08
N GLY A 463 -10.73 27.87 2.07
CA GLY A 463 -10.23 28.81 3.08
C GLY A 463 -8.83 29.36 2.81
N ARG A 464 -8.09 28.85 1.83
CA ARG A 464 -6.73 29.32 1.48
C ARG A 464 -6.69 30.79 1.07
N SER A 465 -7.71 31.27 0.38
CA SER A 465 -7.84 32.68 -0.04
C SER A 465 -8.12 33.65 1.12
N ILE A 466 -8.59 33.14 2.25
CA ILE A 466 -8.93 33.93 3.45
C ILE A 466 -7.84 33.77 4.52
N ALA A 467 -7.07 32.68 4.45
CA ALA A 467 -5.88 32.49 5.25
C ALA A 467 -4.78 33.47 4.83
N LEU A 468 -4.12 34.10 5.80
CA LEU A 468 -2.98 34.98 5.52
C LEU A 468 -1.69 34.21 5.22
N THR A 469 -1.71 32.87 5.23
CA THR A 469 -0.51 32.02 5.05
C THR A 469 0.25 32.35 3.76
N ASP A 470 -0.41 32.38 2.60
CA ASP A 470 0.26 32.75 1.34
C ASP A 470 0.49 34.26 1.24
N PHE A 471 -0.41 35.08 1.79
CA PHE A 471 -0.27 36.53 1.78
C PHE A 471 0.98 36.99 2.54
N ASN A 472 1.27 36.34 3.66
CA ASN A 472 2.36 36.65 4.56
C ASN A 472 3.72 36.10 4.10
N ARG A 473 3.81 35.44 2.93
CA ARG A 473 5.06 34.82 2.44
C ARG A 473 6.10 35.81 1.93
N ALA A 474 5.77 37.10 1.83
CA ALA A 474 6.69 38.13 1.37
C ALA A 474 6.83 39.26 2.39
N LEU A 475 8.07 39.73 2.57
CA LEU A 475 8.38 40.94 3.32
C LEU A 475 8.39 42.15 2.37
N LYS A 476 7.94 43.31 2.85
CA LYS A 476 8.26 44.56 2.14
C LYS A 476 9.72 44.95 2.38
N PRO A 477 10.32 45.81 1.53
CA PRO A 477 11.66 46.30 1.77
C PRO A 477 11.79 46.91 3.17
N GLY A 478 12.77 46.43 3.94
CA GLY A 478 13.03 46.88 5.31
C GLY A 478 12.20 46.20 6.40
N GLU A 479 11.29 45.28 6.08
CA GLU A 479 10.53 44.55 7.10
C GLU A 479 11.27 43.32 7.64
N VAL A 480 10.95 42.94 8.88
CA VAL A 480 11.36 41.71 9.57
C VAL A 480 10.11 41.00 10.10
N LYS A 481 10.20 39.67 10.24
CA LYS A 481 9.12 38.83 10.78
C LYS A 481 9.42 38.43 12.21
N TYR A 482 8.52 38.80 13.12
CA TYR A 482 8.51 38.40 14.52
C TYR A 482 7.43 37.33 14.77
N CYS A 483 7.80 36.32 15.53
CA CYS A 483 6.91 35.27 16.01
C CYS A 483 6.82 35.36 17.54
N GLY A 484 5.62 35.62 18.05
CA GLY A 484 5.34 35.50 19.48
C GLY A 484 5.05 34.04 19.83
N VAL A 485 5.80 33.48 20.77
CA VAL A 485 5.66 32.10 21.25
C VAL A 485 5.37 32.08 22.75
N GLU A 486 4.60 31.09 23.19
CA GLU A 486 4.35 30.85 24.61
C GLU A 486 5.01 29.54 25.05
N PHE A 487 5.64 29.56 26.22
CA PHE A 487 6.11 28.36 26.90
C PHE A 487 5.02 27.88 27.85
N ASP A 488 4.78 26.57 27.90
CA ASP A 488 3.71 25.94 28.67
C ASP A 488 3.71 26.28 30.18
N ASP A 489 4.82 26.79 30.71
CA ASP A 489 4.98 26.98 32.15
C ASP A 489 4.44 28.32 32.71
N TYR A 490 4.23 29.40 31.92
CA TYR A 490 3.89 30.72 32.51
C TYR A 490 3.04 31.70 31.68
N GLY A 491 2.51 31.32 30.50
CA GLY A 491 1.56 32.16 29.73
C GLY A 491 2.09 33.54 29.32
N LYS A 492 3.41 33.75 29.30
CA LYS A 492 4.04 34.97 28.77
C LYS A 492 4.43 34.76 27.32
N LEU A 493 4.10 35.75 26.48
CA LEU A 493 4.46 35.80 25.08
C LEU A 493 5.91 36.30 24.91
N TYR A 494 6.76 35.48 24.30
CA TYR A 494 8.15 35.79 23.98
C TYR A 494 8.33 35.97 22.48
N HIS A 495 9.13 36.94 22.07
CA HIS A 495 9.30 37.30 20.67
C HIS A 495 10.59 36.69 20.12
N TYR A 496 10.48 36.03 18.98
CA TYR A 496 11.61 35.47 18.23
C TYR A 496 11.57 35.98 16.79
N LEU A 497 12.75 36.16 16.20
CA LEU A 497 12.89 36.44 14.78
C LEU A 497 12.84 35.14 13.98
N THR A 498 12.40 35.23 12.73
CA THR A 498 12.55 34.13 11.77
C THR A 498 12.77 34.64 10.36
N TYR A 499 13.53 33.87 9.59
CA TYR A 499 13.65 34.03 8.14
C TYR A 499 12.77 33.05 7.38
N ASP A 500 12.19 32.08 8.09
CA ASP A 500 11.26 31.12 7.53
C ASP A 500 9.87 31.75 7.43
N MET A 501 9.50 32.08 6.19
CA MET A 501 8.22 32.69 5.88
C MET A 501 7.05 31.69 5.98
N ASP A 502 7.33 30.39 6.02
CA ASP A 502 6.33 29.32 6.11
C ASP A 502 5.86 29.06 7.55
N ILE A 503 6.54 29.62 8.56
CA ILE A 503 6.08 29.58 9.96
C ILE A 503 4.80 30.43 10.13
N GLN A 504 3.73 29.82 10.63
CA GLN A 504 2.42 30.42 10.88
C GLN A 504 2.01 30.32 12.35
N VAL A 505 1.00 31.10 12.74
CA VAL A 505 0.36 30.93 14.05
C VAL A 505 -0.21 29.51 14.17
N GLY A 506 0.07 28.83 15.27
CA GLY A 506 -0.28 27.43 15.50
C GLY A 506 0.84 26.44 15.22
N ASP A 507 1.89 26.83 14.48
CA ASP A 507 3.03 25.95 14.22
C ASP A 507 3.82 25.65 15.50
N ARG A 508 4.31 24.41 15.60
CA ARG A 508 5.32 24.01 16.58
C ARG A 508 6.72 24.31 16.03
N VAL A 509 7.53 24.98 16.82
CA VAL A 509 8.86 25.44 16.43
C VAL A 509 9.87 25.18 17.55
N ILE A 510 11.13 25.01 17.19
CA ILE A 510 12.23 24.89 18.15
C ILE A 510 12.90 26.25 18.32
N VAL A 511 12.99 26.72 19.56
CA VAL A 511 13.60 27.99 19.94
C VAL A 511 14.68 27.82 21.00
N PRO A 512 15.71 28.69 21.04
CA PRO A 512 16.75 28.65 22.06
C PRO A 512 16.31 29.40 23.34
N ALA A 513 16.09 28.68 24.43
CA ALA A 513 15.63 29.24 25.70
C ALA A 513 16.77 29.45 26.72
N GLY A 514 16.70 30.57 27.46
CA GLY A 514 17.62 30.90 28.55
C GLY A 514 19.09 31.19 28.13
N PRO A 515 20.01 31.41 29.09
CA PRO A 515 21.41 31.75 28.80
C PRO A 515 22.20 30.60 28.16
N ALA A 516 21.81 29.35 28.43
CA ALA A 516 22.44 28.16 27.88
C ALA A 516 21.96 27.81 26.45
N ASN A 517 21.01 28.58 25.90
CA ASN A 517 20.37 28.31 24.60
C ASN A 517 19.84 26.88 24.49
N ALA A 518 19.19 26.39 25.55
CA ALA A 518 18.57 25.07 25.54
C ALA A 518 17.44 25.05 24.50
N GLU A 519 17.47 24.09 23.59
CA GLU A 519 16.41 23.92 22.61
C GLU A 519 15.09 23.58 23.31
N LYS A 520 14.05 24.33 23.00
CA LYS A 520 12.71 24.14 23.52
C LYS A 520 11.72 24.18 22.39
N GLU A 521 10.82 23.23 22.43
CA GLU A 521 9.68 23.22 21.53
C GLU A 521 8.57 24.11 22.09
N VAL A 522 8.03 24.97 21.25
CA VAL A 522 7.00 25.95 21.60
C VAL A 522 6.02 26.12 20.44
N THR A 523 4.82 26.62 20.74
CA THR A 523 3.80 26.92 19.73
C THR A 523 3.78 28.42 19.43
N VAL A 524 3.75 28.76 18.14
CA VAL A 524 3.60 30.15 17.69
C VAL A 524 2.18 30.63 17.96
N ARG A 525 2.05 31.78 18.63
CA ARG A 525 0.78 32.40 19.01
C ARG A 525 0.46 33.66 18.22
N THR A 526 1.48 34.45 17.89
CA THR A 526 1.30 35.67 17.10
C THR A 526 2.38 35.79 16.04
N ILE A 527 2.04 36.50 14.96
CA ILE A 527 3.00 36.90 13.92
C ILE A 527 2.84 38.39 13.70
N GLU A 528 3.97 39.09 13.66
CA GLU A 528 4.06 40.52 13.44
C GLU A 528 5.09 40.81 12.36
N PHE A 529 4.74 41.72 11.45
CA PHE A 529 5.64 42.26 10.43
C PHE A 529 5.97 43.69 10.80
N CYS A 530 7.25 43.96 11.06
CA CYS A 530 7.73 45.22 11.61
C CYS A 530 8.81 45.80 10.68
N GLN A 531 8.92 47.12 10.59
CA GLN A 531 10.12 47.73 10.00
C GLN A 531 11.32 47.43 10.91
N TRP A 532 12.50 47.22 10.33
CA TRP A 532 13.71 46.88 11.08
C TRP A 532 14.07 47.92 12.16
N ASP A 533 13.66 49.18 11.99
CA ASP A 533 13.87 50.30 12.90
C ASP A 533 12.68 50.59 13.84
N ASP A 534 11.57 49.83 13.72
CA ASP A 534 10.36 49.93 14.54
C ASP A 534 9.91 48.52 14.95
N THR A 535 10.69 47.89 15.83
CA THR A 535 10.51 46.50 16.26
C THR A 535 10.09 46.42 17.74
N PRO A 536 9.28 45.41 18.14
CA PRO A 536 8.81 45.27 19.51
C PRO A 536 9.95 44.99 20.51
N TYR A 537 11.05 44.41 20.02
CA TYR A 537 12.27 44.16 20.75
C TYR A 537 13.49 44.45 19.86
N PRO A 538 14.65 44.85 20.42
CA PRO A 538 15.85 45.10 19.62
C PRO A 538 16.27 43.87 18.81
N LEU A 539 16.58 44.06 17.53
CA LEU A 539 16.98 42.98 16.62
C LEU A 539 18.19 42.19 17.13
N GLU A 540 19.18 42.88 17.70
CA GLU A 540 20.44 42.30 18.18
C GLU A 540 20.25 41.47 19.46
N GLU A 541 19.20 41.75 20.23
CA GLU A 541 18.88 41.06 21.49
C GLU A 541 17.83 39.95 21.29
N THR A 542 17.12 39.97 20.16
CA THR A 542 16.08 39.00 19.85
C THR A 542 16.68 37.73 19.26
N LYS A 543 16.34 36.59 19.86
CA LYS A 543 16.81 35.29 19.37
C LYS A 543 16.03 34.82 18.13
N LEU A 544 16.66 33.96 17.34
CA LEU A 544 16.07 33.36 16.15
C LEU A 544 15.36 32.04 16.49
N ILE A 545 14.24 31.78 15.80
CA ILE A 545 13.69 30.43 15.68
C ILE A 545 14.71 29.57 14.94
N LEU A 546 15.03 28.39 15.48
CA LEU A 546 16.04 27.50 14.89
C LEU A 546 15.47 26.72 13.71
N ARG A 547 14.27 26.16 13.89
CA ARG A 547 13.56 25.40 12.86
C ARG A 547 12.08 25.23 13.22
N LYS A 548 11.25 25.08 12.19
CA LYS A 548 9.90 24.52 12.33
C LYS A 548 10.01 23.03 12.66
N VAL A 549 9.10 22.54 13.50
CA VAL A 549 8.96 21.11 13.72
C VAL A 549 8.10 20.59 12.57
N GLU A 550 8.71 19.83 11.67
CA GLU A 550 7.93 19.13 10.65
C GLU A 550 7.09 18.05 11.33
N PRO A 551 5.79 17.94 11.03
CA PRO A 551 5.04 16.75 11.39
C PRO A 551 5.74 15.54 10.76
N GLU A 552 5.80 14.41 11.45
CA GLU A 552 6.34 13.16 10.92
C GLU A 552 5.54 12.76 9.67
N LEU A 553 5.99 13.21 8.50
CA LEU A 553 5.44 12.88 7.19
C LEU A 553 6.58 12.32 6.35
N SER A 554 6.48 11.03 6.06
CA SER A 554 7.41 10.27 5.23
C SER A 554 7.59 10.92 3.85
N PHE A 555 8.84 11.19 3.49
CA PHE A 555 9.26 11.72 2.20
C PHE A 555 9.07 10.69 1.08
N SER A 556 8.35 11.05 0.01
CA SER A 556 8.39 10.31 -1.26
C SER A 556 8.22 11.27 -2.43
N ASN A 557 9.17 12.19 -2.60
CA ASN A 557 9.30 12.95 -3.84
C ASN A 557 10.76 13.35 -4.07
N ARG A 558 11.59 12.38 -4.45
CA ARG A 558 12.78 12.58 -5.27
C ARG A 558 13.33 11.22 -5.71
N LEU A 559 13.56 11.11 -7.03
CA LEU A 559 14.34 10.10 -7.76
C LEU A 559 13.52 9.14 -8.64
N ILE A 560 12.90 9.69 -9.69
CA ILE A 560 12.88 8.98 -10.97
C ILE A 560 14.19 9.35 -11.68
N ARG A 561 15.16 8.44 -11.67
CA ARG A 561 16.15 8.33 -12.76
C ARG A 561 15.95 6.95 -13.38
N PRO A 562 15.74 6.85 -14.70
CA PRO A 562 15.68 5.57 -15.37
C PRO A 562 17.07 4.92 -15.31
N ILE A 563 17.14 3.68 -14.81
CA ILE A 563 18.29 2.81 -15.06
C ILE A 563 18.11 2.32 -16.50
N THR A 564 18.66 3.07 -17.45
CA THR A 564 18.87 2.59 -18.82
C THR A 564 20.13 1.74 -18.83
N GLU A 565 19.94 0.45 -19.12
CA GLU A 565 20.87 -0.56 -19.65
C GLU A 565 20.63 -1.91 -18.94
N GLU A 566 19.83 -2.76 -19.57
CA GLU A 566 19.72 -4.19 -19.26
C GLU A 566 21.04 -4.89 -19.64
N PRO A 567 21.58 -5.80 -18.82
CA PRO A 567 22.58 -6.73 -19.29
C PRO A 567 21.92 -7.82 -20.15
N ASP A 568 22.53 -8.12 -21.30
CA ASP A 568 22.10 -9.15 -22.24
C ASP A 568 21.98 -10.53 -21.58
N TYR A 569 20.82 -11.17 -21.77
CA TYR A 569 20.60 -12.57 -21.43
C TYR A 569 21.25 -13.46 -22.50
N PHE A 570 22.36 -14.11 -22.18
CA PHE A 570 22.92 -15.18 -23.01
C PHE A 570 22.40 -16.55 -22.51
N PRO A 571 21.70 -17.34 -23.34
CA PRO A 571 21.41 -18.72 -23.00
C PRO A 571 22.73 -19.51 -22.97
N VAL A 572 23.03 -20.14 -21.84
CA VAL A 572 24.19 -21.02 -21.71
C VAL A 572 23.95 -22.27 -22.56
N GLU A 573 24.78 -22.47 -23.58
CA GLU A 573 24.80 -23.69 -24.38
C GLU A 573 25.20 -24.88 -23.50
N PHE A 574 24.33 -25.89 -23.45
CA PHE A 574 24.64 -27.16 -22.82
C PHE A 574 25.75 -27.87 -23.61
N SER A 575 26.92 -28.03 -22.98
CA SER A 575 27.95 -28.95 -23.44
C SER A 575 27.69 -30.32 -22.81
N ASN A 576 27.59 -31.35 -23.66
CA ASN A 576 27.37 -32.77 -23.32
C ASN A 576 28.19 -33.30 -22.15
#